data_AF-E3Q1T5-F1
#
_entry.id   AF-E3Q1T5-F1
#
_cell.length_a   1.000
_cell.length_b   1.000
_cell.length_c   1.000
_cell.angle_alpha   90.00
_cell.angle_beta   90.00
_cell.angle_gamma   90.00
#
_symmetry.space_group_name_H-M   'P 1'
#
loop_
_entity.id
_entity.type
_entity.pdbx_description
1 polymer ?
#
loop_
_entity_poly.entity_id
_entity_poly.type
_entity_poly.pdbx_seq_one_letter_code
_entity_poly.pdbx_strand_id
1 'polypeptide(L)'
;VTELAHALARRGTQVEIFTRATASSQPRKVEVSDGVTVRHVVAGPFEGLDKNDLPGQLCAFTAGVLRAEARHHEGWYDVVHT
;
A
#
# COMPACT_ATOMS: atom_id res chain seq x y z
N VAL A 1 -5.05 5.32 9.69
CA VAL A 1 -3.83 5.41 8.84
C VAL A 1 -3.80 6.71 8.04
N THR A 2 -4.86 7.07 7.32
CA THR A 2 -4.91 8.29 6.48
C THR A 2 -4.63 9.59 7.24
N GLU A 3 -5.23 9.81 8.41
CA GLU A 3 -4.98 11.03 9.21
C GLU A 3 -3.50 11.18 9.63
N LEU A 4 -2.86 10.08 10.01
CA LEU A 4 -1.43 10.06 10.32
C LEU A 4 -0.60 10.37 9.07
N ALA A 5 -0.92 9.75 7.93
CA ALA A 5 -0.23 9.99 6.66
C ALA A 5 -0.32 11.47 6.25
N HIS A 6 -1.50 12.07 6.35
CA HIS A 6 -1.67 13.50 6.08
C HIS A 6 -0.86 14.38 7.05
N ALA A 7 -0.80 14.02 8.34
CA ALA A 7 0.00 14.76 9.31
C ALA A 7 1.51 14.68 9.03
N LEU A 8 2.01 13.54 8.53
CA LEU A 8 3.39 13.37 8.09
C LEU A 8 3.67 14.14 6.79
N ALA A 9 2.75 14.09 5.82
CA ALA A 9 2.86 14.86 4.58
C ALA A 9 2.93 16.38 4.81
N ARG A 10 2.11 16.90 5.74
CA ARG A 10 2.20 18.32 6.16
C ARG A 10 3.54 18.70 6.78
N ARG A 11 4.35 17.73 7.23
CA ARG A 11 5.71 17.93 7.74
C ARG A 11 6.79 17.66 6.67
N GLY A 12 6.40 17.47 5.42
CA GLY A 12 7.30 17.27 4.28
C GLY A 12 7.66 15.83 3.97
N THR A 13 7.04 14.84 4.63
CA THR A 13 7.29 13.42 4.37
C THR A 13 6.42 12.89 3.24
N GLN A 14 7.00 12.26 2.23
CA GLN A 14 6.22 11.54 1.21
C GLN A 14 5.74 10.21 1.79
N VAL A 15 4.43 9.94 1.74
CA VAL A 15 3.83 8.72 2.31
C VAL A 15 3.17 7.89 1.22
N GLU A 16 3.57 6.63 1.10
CA GLU A 16 2.90 5.63 0.27
C GLU A 16 2.29 4.53 1.16
N ILE A 17 0.96 4.42 1.13
CA ILE A 17 0.20 3.42 1.88
C ILE A 17 -0.04 2.23 0.97
N PHE A 18 0.44 1.06 1.37
CA PHE A 18 0.11 -0.19 0.70
C PHE A 18 -1.11 -0.83 1.35
N THR A 19 -2.10 -1.21 0.54
CA THR A 19 -3.29 -1.94 1.00
C THR A 19 -3.74 -2.97 -0.03
N ARG A 20 -4.47 -3.99 0.41
CA ARG A 20 -4.97 -5.04 -0.50
C ARG A 20 -6.01 -4.46 -1.45
N ALA A 21 -5.92 -4.80 -2.73
CA ALA A 21 -6.96 -4.54 -3.70
C ALA A 21 -8.19 -5.40 -3.39
N THR A 22 -9.36 -4.79 -3.28
CA THR A 22 -10.64 -5.44 -3.01
C THR A 22 -11.56 -5.48 -4.22
N ALA A 23 -11.17 -4.86 -5.34
CA ALA A 23 -11.86 -4.97 -6.62
C ALA A 23 -10.87 -4.94 -7.78
N SER A 24 -11.18 -5.63 -8.88
CA SER A 24 -10.36 -5.63 -10.09
C SER A 24 -10.34 -4.27 -10.80
N SER A 25 -11.39 -3.47 -10.60
CA SER A 25 -11.55 -2.13 -11.17
C SER A 25 -10.84 -1.04 -10.36
N GLN A 26 -10.33 -1.35 -9.16
CA GLN A 26 -9.62 -0.35 -8.36
C GLN A 26 -8.32 0.09 -9.06
N PRO A 27 -8.06 1.41 -9.13
CA PRO A 27 -6.80 1.91 -9.64
C PRO A 27 -5.63 1.38 -8.82
N ARG A 28 -4.55 0.97 -9.48
CA ARG A 28 -3.36 0.44 -8.79
C ARG A 28 -2.70 1.47 -7.87
N LYS A 29 -2.78 2.76 -8.21
CA LYS A 29 -2.19 3.87 -7.45
C LYS A 29 -3.20 5.03 -7.46
N VAL A 30 -3.43 5.63 -6.30
CA VAL A 30 -4.34 6.77 -6.11
C VAL A 30 -3.63 7.81 -5.27
N GLU A 31 -3.51 9.04 -5.76
CA GLU A 31 -3.11 10.18 -4.96
C GLU A 31 -4.31 10.66 -4.15
N VAL A 32 -4.20 10.66 -2.83
CA VAL A 32 -5.32 10.97 -1.91
C VAL A 32 -5.21 12.41 -1.40
N SER A 33 -3.99 12.90 -1.27
CA SER A 33 -3.65 14.30 -1.04
C SER A 33 -2.24 14.56 -1.53
N ASP A 34 -1.83 15.82 -1.58
CA ASP A 34 -0.42 16.17 -1.81
C ASP A 34 0.48 15.43 -0.81
N GLY A 35 1.52 14.77 -1.33
CA GLY A 35 2.45 13.93 -0.57
C GLY A 35 1.90 12.60 -0.03
N VAL A 36 0.64 12.20 -0.30
CA VAL A 36 0.07 10.92 0.14
C VAL A 36 -0.54 10.12 -1.00
N THR A 37 0.01 8.94 -1.22
CA THR A 37 -0.47 7.98 -2.22
C THR A 37 -0.94 6.69 -1.54
N VAL A 38 -2.05 6.12 -2.00
CA VAL A 38 -2.44 4.73 -1.73
C VAL A 38 -2.12 3.85 -2.93
N ARG A 39 -1.45 2.72 -2.70
CA ARG A 39 -1.23 1.66 -3.68
C ARG A 39 -2.05 0.42 -3.32
N HIS A 40 -2.87 -0.02 -4.27
CA HIS A 40 -3.63 -1.25 -4.15
C HIS A 40 -2.82 -2.44 -4.69
N VAL A 41 -2.53 -3.40 -3.81
CA VAL A 41 -1.76 -4.61 -4.10
C VAL A 41 -2.73 -5.77 -4.29
N VAL A 42 -2.64 -6.44 -5.43
CA VAL A 42 -3.41 -7.67 -5.68
C VAL A 42 -2.82 -8.80 -4.86
N ALA A 43 -3.58 -9.27 -3.88
CA ALA A 43 -3.23 -10.41 -3.03
C ALA A 43 -4.50 -11.17 -2.68
N GLY A 44 -4.63 -12.40 -3.18
CA GLY A 44 -5.84 -13.19 -3.01
C GLY A 44 -7.04 -12.70 -3.84
N PRO A 45 -8.24 -13.22 -3.57
CA PRO A 45 -9.46 -12.81 -4.26
C PRO A 45 -9.84 -11.37 -3.91
N PHE A 46 -10.48 -10.67 -4.84
CA PHE A 46 -10.92 -9.29 -4.63
C PHE A 46 -11.99 -9.18 -3.53
N GLU A 47 -13.02 -10.03 -3.59
CA GLU A 47 -14.14 -10.06 -2.64
C GLU A 47 -14.21 -11.41 -1.90
N GLY A 48 -15.08 -11.47 -0.88
CA GLY A 48 -15.40 -12.72 -0.18
C GLY A 48 -14.28 -13.26 0.73
N LEU A 49 -13.30 -12.43 1.08
CA LEU A 49 -12.22 -12.81 1.98
C LEU A 49 -12.50 -12.28 3.40
N ASP A 50 -12.71 -13.19 4.34
CA ASP A 50 -12.92 -12.82 5.75
C ASP A 50 -11.62 -12.26 6.36
N LYS A 51 -11.77 -11.44 7.40
CA LYS A 51 -10.62 -10.87 8.12
C LYS A 51 -9.71 -11.96 8.68
N ASN A 52 -10.26 -13.08 9.13
CA ASN A 52 -9.51 -14.20 9.68
C ASN A 52 -8.72 -14.98 8.61
N ASP A 53 -9.07 -14.82 7.33
CA ASP A 53 -8.39 -15.47 6.20
C ASP A 53 -7.28 -14.58 5.59
N LEU A 54 -7.22 -13.30 5.97
CA LEU A 54 -6.18 -12.36 5.53
C LEU A 54 -4.75 -12.83 5.78
N PRO A 55 -4.41 -13.50 6.91
CA PRO A 55 -3.06 -14.02 7.12
C PRO A 55 -2.55 -14.91 5.97
N GLY A 56 -3.45 -15.67 5.33
CA GLY A 56 -3.11 -16.51 4.17
C GLY A 56 -2.66 -15.74 2.93
N GLN A 57 -2.91 -14.42 2.88
CA GLN A 57 -2.54 -13.56 1.76
C GLN A 57 -1.26 -12.74 1.99
N LEU A 58 -0.64 -12.84 3.16
CA LEU A 58 0.53 -12.02 3.51
C LEU A 58 1.69 -12.24 2.54
N CYS A 59 1.99 -13.47 2.14
CA CYS A 59 3.07 -13.74 1.18
C CYS A 59 2.81 -13.06 -0.18
N ALA A 60 1.58 -13.15 -0.70
CA ALA A 60 1.20 -12.52 -1.96
C ALA A 60 1.25 -10.99 -1.85
N PHE A 61 0.79 -10.44 -0.71
CA PHE A 61 0.83 -9.02 -0.43
C PHE A 61 2.27 -8.49 -0.35
N THR A 62 3.13 -9.11 0.46
CA THR A 62 4.54 -8.76 0.60
C THR A 62 5.26 -8.83 -0.74
N ALA A 63 5.03 -9.87 -1.55
CA ALA A 63 5.59 -9.95 -2.90
C ALA A 63 5.14 -8.80 -3.80
N GLY A 64 3.90 -8.32 -3.63
CA GLY A 64 3.41 -7.14 -4.33
C GLY A 64 4.07 -5.83 -3.88
N VAL A 65 4.31 -5.67 -2.57
CA VAL A 65 5.05 -4.52 -2.00
C VAL A 65 6.49 -4.51 -2.53
N LEU A 66 7.20 -5.63 -2.46
CA LEU A 66 8.58 -5.76 -2.95
C LEU A 66 8.70 -5.49 -4.46
N ARG A 67 7.71 -5.89 -5.26
CA ARG A 67 7.69 -5.54 -6.70
C ARG A 67 7.47 -4.06 -6.97
N ALA A 68 6.82 -3.34 -6.06
CA ALA A 68 6.69 -1.89 -6.18
C ALA A 68 8.02 -1.21 -5.84
N GLU A 69 8.65 -1.63 -4.73
CA GLU A 69 9.97 -1.15 -4.29
C GLU A 69 11.05 -1.37 -5.35
N ALA A 70 11.11 -2.56 -5.97
CA ALA A 70 12.08 -2.91 -7.00
C ALA A 70 12.02 -2.04 -8.29
N ARG A 71 11.01 -1.18 -8.45
CA ARG A 71 10.93 -0.21 -9.56
C ARG A 71 11.62 1.12 -9.25
N HIS A 72 12.11 1.27 -8.03
CA HIS A 72 12.80 2.45 -7.56
C HIS A 72 14.29 2.13 -7.36
N HIS A 73 15.09 3.18 -7.14
CA HIS A 73 16.47 3.00 -6.76
C HIS A 73 16.57 2.52 -5.31
N GLU A 74 17.69 1.89 -4.97
CA GLU A 74 17.99 1.47 -3.60
C GLU A 74 17.85 2.65 -2.62
N GLY A 75 17.22 2.40 -1.47
CA GLY A 75 16.98 3.43 -0.46
C GLY A 75 15.77 4.32 -0.71
N TRP A 76 14.88 3.97 -1.65
CA TRP A 76 13.68 4.76 -1.95
C TRP A 76 12.73 4.95 -0.76
N TYR A 77 12.58 3.93 0.09
CA TYR A 77 11.80 4.04 1.33
C TYR A 77 12.74 4.12 2.53
N ASP A 78 12.78 5.28 3.19
CA ASP A 78 13.59 5.48 4.39
C ASP A 78 13.07 4.68 5.60
N VAL A 79 11.75 4.51 5.69
CA VAL A 79 11.07 3.85 6.83
C VAL A 79 9.86 3.05 6.33
N VAL A 80 9.67 1.86 6.89
CA VAL A 80 8.47 1.03 6.71
C VAL A 80 7.80 0.81 8.06
N HIS A 81 6.48 0.99 8.12
CA HIS A 81 5.67 0.82 9.33
C HIS A 81 4.38 0.03 9.01
N THR A 82 3.94 -0.79 9.97
CA THR A 82 2.76 -1.68 9.88
C THR A 82 1.78 -1.42 11.00
#